data_AF-R7FYU4-F1
#
_entry.id   AF-R7FYU4-F1
#
_cell.length_a   1.000
_cell.length_b   1.000
_cell.length_c   1.000
_cell.angle_alpha   90.00
_cell.angle_beta   90.00
_cell.angle_gamma   90.00
#
_symmetry.space_group_name_H-M   'P 1'
#
loop_
_entity.id
_entity.type
_entity.pdbx_description
1 polymer ?
#
loop_
_entity_poly.entity_id
_entity_poly.type
_entity_poly.pdbx_seq_one_letter_code
_entity_poly.pdbx_strand_id
1 'polypeptide(L)'
;MNKTDKIFGVISKIISRTGTYFMFLFLFVSFMAKLIIPDQTISYNLSLFAYVLLFSFIMSLIDFILSFKQLGIFFVRVTVHYVLSITDFIVVLCCLSKITSGGKQVLALSLFFTLVYAIVMTVYCLCRSAKLKRENKNKEYKNEFTPDQP
;
A
#
# COMPACT_ATOMS: atom_id res chain seq x y z
N MET A 1 -5.43 3.93 29.99
CA MET A 1 -4.98 2.97 28.96
C MET A 1 -3.50 2.72 29.17
N ASN A 2 -3.13 1.50 29.55
CA ASN A 2 -1.80 1.17 30.03
C ASN A 2 -0.79 1.16 28.85
N LYS A 3 0.51 1.34 29.10
CA LYS A 3 1.52 1.38 28.02
C LYS A 3 1.52 0.08 27.18
N THR A 4 1.26 -1.04 27.84
CA THR A 4 1.11 -2.37 27.23
C THR A 4 -0.06 -2.44 26.24
N ASP A 5 -1.20 -1.85 26.58
CA ASP A 5 -2.40 -1.86 25.72
C ASP A 5 -2.17 -1.07 24.42
N LYS A 6 -1.37 0.01 24.50
CA LYS A 6 -0.98 0.81 23.33
C LYS A 6 -0.06 0.01 22.39
N ILE A 7 0.91 -0.71 22.95
CA ILE A 7 1.86 -1.53 22.17
C ILE A 7 1.11 -2.69 21.50
N PHE A 8 0.25 -3.38 22.24
CA PHE A 8 -0.56 -4.48 21.71
C PHE A 8 -1.50 -4.00 20.59
N GLY A 9 -2.10 -2.82 20.75
CA GLY A 9 -2.93 -2.21 19.71
C GLY A 9 -2.15 -1.89 18.42
N VAL A 10 -0.91 -1.42 18.52
CA VAL A 10 -0.05 -1.18 17.35
C VAL A 10 0.32 -2.48 16.65
N ILE A 11 0.73 -3.50 17.41
CA ILE A 11 1.10 -4.81 16.87
C ILE A 11 -0.10 -5.45 16.15
N SER A 12 -1.28 -5.45 16.79
CA SER A 12 -2.51 -5.99 16.19
C SER A 12 -2.85 -5.30 14.87
N LYS A 13 -2.70 -3.96 14.80
CA LYS A 13 -2.94 -3.20 13.57
C LYS A 13 -1.97 -3.56 12.45
N ILE A 14 -0.68 -3.75 12.78
CA ILE A 14 0.34 -4.16 11.80
C ILE A 14 0.02 -5.57 11.29
N ILE A 15 -0.25 -6.53 12.17
CA ILE A 15 -0.56 -7.92 11.80
C ILE A 15 -1.81 -7.99 10.92
N SER A 16 -2.88 -7.26 11.30
CA SER A 16 -4.13 -7.23 10.51
C SER A 16 -3.90 -6.68 9.10
N ARG A 17 -3.14 -5.59 8.95
CA ARG A 17 -2.77 -5.04 7.64
C ARG A 17 -1.89 -5.97 6.84
N THR A 18 -0.90 -6.60 7.48
CA THR A 18 -0.05 -7.61 6.85
C THR A 18 -0.88 -8.76 6.29
N GLY A 19 -1.81 -9.31 7.08
CA GLY A 19 -2.71 -10.37 6.60
C GLY A 19 -3.60 -9.92 5.44
N THR A 20 -4.07 -8.67 5.47
CA THR A 20 -4.87 -8.10 4.38
C THR A 20 -4.05 -8.01 3.08
N TYR A 21 -2.84 -7.45 3.15
CA TYR A 21 -1.95 -7.37 1.98
C TYR A 21 -1.55 -8.74 1.47
N PHE A 22 -1.26 -9.66 2.38
CA PHE A 22 -0.93 -11.03 2.05
C PHE A 22 -2.06 -11.70 1.26
N MET A 23 -3.30 -11.60 1.76
CA MET A 23 -4.48 -12.17 1.09
C MET A 23 -4.68 -11.58 -0.31
N PHE A 24 -4.66 -10.25 -0.45
CA PHE A 24 -4.86 -9.61 -1.75
C PHE A 24 -3.73 -9.91 -2.73
N LEU A 25 -2.49 -9.93 -2.27
CA LEU A 25 -1.35 -10.24 -3.12
C LEU A 25 -1.37 -11.71 -3.56
N PHE A 26 -1.76 -12.61 -2.67
CA PHE A 26 -1.88 -14.04 -3.00
C PHE A 26 -3.00 -14.28 -4.02
N LEU A 27 -4.16 -13.64 -3.84
CA LEU A 27 -5.25 -13.66 -4.83
C LEU A 27 -4.80 -13.09 -6.18
N PHE A 28 -4.07 -11.98 -6.16
CA PHE A 28 -3.56 -11.31 -7.34
C PHE A 28 -2.55 -12.18 -8.10
N VAL A 29 -1.56 -12.74 -7.41
CA VAL A 29 -0.57 -13.65 -8.01
C VAL A 29 -1.26 -14.89 -8.55
N SER A 30 -2.21 -15.47 -7.82
CA SER A 30 -2.97 -16.64 -8.27
C SER A 30 -3.82 -16.35 -9.52
N PHE A 31 -4.42 -15.17 -9.60
CA PHE A 31 -5.21 -14.75 -10.76
C PHE A 31 -4.32 -14.49 -11.99
N MET A 32 -3.20 -13.79 -11.80
CA MET A 32 -2.24 -13.50 -12.87
C MET A 32 -1.56 -14.76 -13.39
N ALA A 33 -1.21 -15.69 -12.50
CA ALA A 33 -0.68 -17.00 -12.87
C ALA A 33 -1.58 -17.71 -13.88
N LYS A 34 -2.88 -17.74 -13.59
CA LYS A 34 -3.89 -18.42 -14.41
C LYS A 34 -4.13 -17.70 -15.75
N LEU A 35 -3.99 -16.38 -15.80
CA LEU A 35 -4.15 -15.60 -17.03
C LEU A 35 -2.93 -15.65 -17.96
N ILE A 36 -1.72 -15.64 -17.39
CA ILE A 36 -0.48 -15.53 -18.17
C ILE A 36 0.05 -16.92 -18.56
N ILE A 37 -0.13 -17.93 -17.71
CA ILE A 37 0.41 -19.28 -17.94
C ILE A 37 -0.60 -20.35 -17.49
N PRO A 38 -1.67 -20.58 -18.27
CA PRO A 38 -2.76 -21.50 -17.89
C PRO A 38 -2.30 -22.95 -17.67
N ASP A 39 -1.19 -23.37 -18.30
CA ASP A 39 -0.68 -24.74 -18.25
C ASP A 39 0.48 -24.96 -17.27
N GLN A 40 0.99 -23.91 -16.61
CA GLN A 40 1.99 -24.07 -15.56
C GLN A 40 1.37 -23.96 -14.18
N THR A 41 1.44 -25.06 -13.43
CA THR A 41 1.32 -25.03 -11.97
C THR A 41 2.48 -24.22 -11.42
N ILE A 42 2.21 -22.97 -11.01
CA ILE A 42 3.11 -22.27 -10.10
C ILE A 42 3.35 -23.21 -8.93
N SER A 43 4.58 -23.69 -8.79
CA SER A 43 4.98 -24.44 -7.60
C SER A 43 5.02 -23.46 -6.44
N TYR A 44 3.86 -23.27 -5.80
CA TYR A 44 3.72 -22.53 -4.56
C TYR A 44 4.57 -23.24 -3.50
N ASN A 45 5.84 -22.87 -3.43
CA ASN A 45 6.76 -23.39 -2.44
C ASN A 45 6.68 -22.52 -1.17
N LEU A 46 7.05 -23.11 -0.04
CA LEU A 46 7.07 -22.42 1.25
C LEU A 46 7.92 -21.13 1.20
N SER A 47 8.96 -21.11 0.36
CA SER A 47 9.85 -19.97 0.19
C SER A 47 9.13 -18.77 -0.45
N LEU A 48 8.38 -18.96 -1.53
CA LEU A 48 7.61 -17.89 -2.17
C LEU A 48 6.56 -17.33 -1.21
N PHE A 49 5.90 -18.20 -0.44
CA PHE A 49 4.95 -17.79 0.59
C PHE A 49 5.61 -16.89 1.65
N ALA A 50 6.81 -17.26 2.12
CA ALA A 50 7.56 -16.48 3.09
C ALA A 50 7.96 -15.10 2.55
N TYR A 51 8.39 -15.00 1.28
CA TYR A 51 8.72 -13.72 0.67
C TYR A 51 7.49 -12.83 0.44
N VAL A 52 6.36 -13.41 0.05
CA VAL A 52 5.09 -12.68 -0.06
C VAL A 52 4.63 -12.17 1.31
N LEU A 53 4.82 -12.95 2.37
CA LEU A 53 4.55 -12.52 3.74
C LEU A 53 5.49 -11.41 4.19
N LEU A 54 6.78 -11.50 3.87
CA LEU A 54 7.77 -10.48 4.17
C LEU A 54 7.44 -9.14 3.48
N PHE A 55 7.14 -9.18 2.19
CA PHE A 55 6.67 -8.01 1.42
C PHE A 55 5.43 -7.39 2.08
N SER A 56 4.43 -8.22 2.40
CA SER A 56 3.19 -7.75 3.04
C SER A 56 3.43 -7.10 4.40
N PHE A 57 4.41 -7.61 5.15
CA PHE A 57 4.82 -7.06 6.44
C PHE A 57 5.52 -5.71 6.28
N ILE A 58 6.46 -5.58 5.34
CA ILE A 58 7.17 -4.32 5.08
C ILE A 58 6.19 -3.25 4.57
N MET A 59 5.26 -3.59 3.69
CA MET A 59 4.17 -2.71 3.27
C MET A 59 3.33 -2.21 4.45
N SER A 60 2.96 -3.10 5.38
CA SER A 60 2.23 -2.72 6.59
C SER A 60 3.01 -1.75 7.48
N LEU A 61 4.34 -1.92 7.58
CA LEU A 61 5.21 -1.01 8.29
C LEU A 61 5.33 0.35 7.59
N ILE A 62 5.48 0.38 6.26
CA ILE A 62 5.49 1.60 5.45
C ILE A 62 4.21 2.39 5.73
N ASP A 63 3.04 1.75 5.66
CA ASP A 63 1.76 2.40 5.96
C ASP A 63 1.64 2.89 7.40
N PHE A 64 2.23 2.17 8.35
CA PHE A 64 2.26 2.61 9.74
C PHE A 64 3.11 3.87 9.89
N ILE A 65 4.33 3.88 9.35
CA ILE A 65 5.25 5.03 9.40
C ILE A 65 4.64 6.23 8.67
N LEU A 66 4.08 6.03 7.49
CA LEU A 66 3.48 7.11 6.71
C LEU A 66 2.12 7.56 7.27
N SER A 67 1.54 6.84 8.23
CA SER A 67 0.33 7.28 8.93
C SER A 67 0.61 8.41 9.94
N PHE A 68 1.86 8.60 10.38
CA PHE A 68 2.21 9.71 11.27
C PHE A 68 1.95 11.06 10.57
N LYS A 69 1.26 11.96 11.27
CA LYS A 69 0.84 13.28 10.75
C LYS A 69 2.03 14.18 10.35
N GLN A 70 3.24 13.86 10.78
CA GLN A 70 4.45 14.67 10.56
C GLN A 70 4.89 14.80 9.10
N LEU A 71 4.47 13.91 8.20
CA LEU A 71 4.85 13.96 6.77
C LEU A 71 4.09 14.99 5.92
N GLY A 72 3.34 15.91 6.54
CA GLY A 72 2.77 17.07 5.86
C GLY A 72 1.80 16.73 4.72
N ILE A 73 2.05 17.34 3.54
CA ILE A 73 1.19 17.38 2.35
C ILE A 73 0.88 15.97 1.82
N PHE A 74 -0.38 15.73 1.46
CA PHE A 74 -0.87 14.42 1.00
C PHE A 74 -0.05 13.85 -0.17
N PHE A 75 0.25 14.66 -1.18
CA PHE A 75 0.97 14.22 -2.37
C PHE A 75 2.39 13.72 -2.05
N VAL A 76 3.11 14.42 -1.17
CA VAL A 76 4.45 13.99 -0.73
C VAL A 76 4.39 12.61 -0.08
N ARG A 77 3.37 12.39 0.77
CA ARG A 77 3.17 11.08 1.41
C ARG A 77 2.90 9.97 0.40
N VAL A 78 2.11 10.24 -0.65
CA VAL A 78 1.84 9.28 -1.72
C VAL A 78 3.11 8.96 -2.50
N THR A 79 3.91 9.98 -2.84
CA THR A 79 5.18 9.79 -3.55
C THR A 79 6.16 8.95 -2.74
N VAL A 80 6.34 9.27 -1.45
CA VAL A 80 7.23 8.50 -0.56
C VAL A 80 6.71 7.07 -0.39
N HIS A 81 5.40 6.90 -0.24
CA HIS A 81 4.78 5.58 -0.18
C HIS A 81 5.09 4.77 -1.43
N TYR A 82 4.88 5.35 -2.61
CA TYR A 82 5.12 4.67 -3.88
C TYR A 82 6.58 4.22 -4.01
N VAL A 83 7.54 5.11 -3.74
CA VAL A 83 8.98 4.81 -3.83
C VAL A 83 9.35 3.66 -2.89
N LEU A 84 8.87 3.67 -1.65
CA LEU A 84 9.13 2.58 -0.71
C LEU A 84 8.46 1.27 -1.14
N SER A 85 7.21 1.32 -1.61
CA SER A 85 6.47 0.15 -2.07
C SER A 85 7.08 -0.51 -3.30
N ILE A 86 7.49 0.26 -4.30
CA ILE A 86 8.12 -0.30 -5.50
C ILE A 86 9.51 -0.83 -5.21
N THR A 87 10.26 -0.18 -4.32
CA THR A 87 11.57 -0.67 -3.89
C THR A 87 11.42 -2.00 -3.15
N ASP A 88 10.46 -2.10 -2.23
CA ASP A 88 10.16 -3.34 -1.52
C ASP A 88 9.74 -4.47 -2.48
N PHE A 89 8.89 -4.15 -3.46
CA PHE A 89 8.48 -5.10 -4.51
C PHE A 89 9.67 -5.62 -5.31
N ILE A 90 10.57 -4.74 -5.76
CA ILE A 90 11.75 -5.12 -6.54
C ILE A 90 12.70 -5.96 -5.68
N VAL A 91 13.02 -5.50 -4.46
CA VAL A 91 13.99 -6.18 -3.61
C VAL A 91 13.46 -7.53 -3.13
N VAL A 92 12.28 -7.56 -2.52
CA VAL A 92 11.75 -8.77 -1.87
C VAL A 92 11.19 -9.75 -2.89
N LEU A 93 10.34 -9.28 -3.80
CA LEU A 93 9.67 -10.18 -4.74
C LEU A 93 10.52 -10.42 -5.99
N CYS A 94 11.10 -9.41 -6.62
CA CYS A 94 11.84 -9.66 -7.86
C CYS A 94 13.23 -10.27 -7.62
N CYS A 95 14.00 -9.74 -6.66
CA CYS A 95 15.39 -10.15 -6.43
C CYS A 95 15.52 -11.33 -5.45
N LEU A 96 14.95 -11.22 -4.24
CA LEU A 96 15.16 -12.24 -3.19
C LEU A 96 14.35 -13.52 -3.44
N SER A 97 13.10 -13.41 -3.91
CA SER A 97 12.26 -14.59 -4.15
C SER A 97 12.67 -15.40 -5.40
N LYS A 98 13.50 -14.82 -6.28
CA LYS A 98 13.90 -15.38 -7.58
C LYS A 98 12.72 -15.77 -8.47
N ILE A 99 11.56 -15.13 -8.29
CA ILE A 99 10.40 -15.29 -9.19
C ILE A 99 10.71 -14.81 -10.62
N THR A 100 11.73 -13.97 -10.77
CA THR A 100 12.21 -13.48 -12.07
C THR A 100 13.55 -14.11 -12.45
N SER A 101 13.74 -14.40 -13.74
CA SER A 101 14.97 -14.96 -14.28
C SER A 101 15.89 -13.94 -14.97
N GLY A 102 15.45 -12.67 -15.10
CA GLY A 102 16.27 -11.62 -15.71
C GLY A 102 15.66 -10.23 -15.68
N GLY A 103 16.49 -9.21 -15.96
CA GLY A 103 16.11 -7.80 -15.81
C GLY A 103 14.89 -7.36 -16.63
N LYS A 104 14.63 -7.96 -17.80
CA LYS A 104 13.43 -7.67 -18.60
C LYS A 104 12.13 -8.05 -17.88
N GLN A 105 12.12 -9.18 -17.16
CA GLN A 105 10.96 -9.62 -16.38
C GLN A 105 10.76 -8.74 -15.14
N VAL A 106 11.85 -8.33 -14.48
CA VAL A 106 11.80 -7.37 -13.36
C VAL A 106 11.18 -6.05 -13.81
N LEU A 107 11.59 -5.52 -14.96
CA LEU A 107 11.04 -4.29 -15.52
C LEU A 107 9.54 -4.43 -15.83
N ALA A 108 9.15 -5.51 -16.51
CA ALA A 108 7.76 -5.77 -16.86
C ALA A 108 6.86 -5.87 -15.60
N LEU A 109 7.29 -6.62 -14.58
CA LEU A 109 6.57 -6.73 -13.32
C LEU A 109 6.53 -5.42 -12.54
N SER A 110 7.59 -4.61 -12.57
CA SER A 110 7.64 -3.31 -11.88
C SER A 110 6.72 -2.28 -12.54
N LEU A 111 6.66 -2.26 -13.87
CA LEU A 111 5.70 -1.43 -14.63
C LEU A 111 4.26 -1.87 -14.32
N PHE A 112 4.03 -3.17 -14.28
CA PHE A 112 2.72 -3.71 -13.96
C PHE A 112 2.29 -3.39 -12.52
N PHE A 113 3.19 -3.55 -11.56
CA PHE A 113 2.98 -3.13 -10.17
C PHE A 113 2.66 -1.64 -10.08
N THR A 114 3.38 -0.80 -10.83
CA THR A 114 3.11 0.65 -10.90
C THR A 114 1.72 0.96 -11.43
N LEU A 115 1.27 0.25 -12.46
CA LEU A 115 -0.09 0.40 -13.00
C LEU A 115 -1.14 0.04 -11.95
N VAL A 116 -0.99 -1.09 -11.25
CA VAL A 116 -1.90 -1.51 -10.19
C VAL A 116 -1.91 -0.49 -9.04
N TYR A 117 -0.74 -0.03 -8.63
CA TYR A 117 -0.60 1.01 -7.61
C TYR A 117 -1.33 2.29 -8.03
N ALA A 118 -1.17 2.74 -9.27
CA ALA A 118 -1.84 3.92 -9.80
C ALA A 118 -3.37 3.79 -9.78
N ILE A 119 -3.91 2.62 -10.14
CA ILE A 119 -5.36 2.32 -10.07
C ILE A 119 -5.85 2.41 -8.62
N VAL A 120 -5.18 1.72 -7.68
CA VAL A 120 -5.56 1.73 -6.26
C VAL A 120 -5.50 3.15 -5.68
N MET A 121 -4.44 3.89 -5.98
CA MET A 121 -4.29 5.27 -5.51
C MET A 121 -5.31 6.22 -6.13
N THR A 122 -5.70 6.01 -7.39
CA THR A 122 -6.76 6.80 -8.04
C THR A 122 -8.09 6.62 -7.30
N VAL A 123 -8.48 5.36 -7.03
CA VAL A 123 -9.68 5.05 -6.23
C VAL A 123 -9.59 5.67 -4.84
N TYR A 124 -8.44 5.56 -4.18
CA TYR A 124 -8.24 6.18 -2.86
C TYR A 124 -8.39 7.71 -2.91
N CYS A 125 -7.81 8.37 -3.92
CA CYS A 125 -7.92 9.81 -4.12
C CYS A 125 -9.37 10.25 -4.38
N LEU A 126 -10.15 9.48 -5.16
CA LEU A 126 -11.56 9.74 -5.38
C LEU A 126 -12.37 9.63 -4.07
N CYS A 127 -12.17 8.56 -3.31
CA CYS A 127 -12.80 8.37 -2.00
C CYS A 127 -12.44 9.50 -1.03
N ARG A 128 -11.16 9.89 -0.98
CA ARG A 128 -10.69 11.00 -0.16
C ARG A 128 -11.31 12.33 -0.58
N SER A 129 -11.37 12.60 -1.88
CA SER A 129 -11.99 13.82 -2.43
C SER A 129 -13.46 13.91 -2.07
N ALA A 130 -14.21 12.81 -2.23
CA ALA A 130 -15.62 12.73 -1.84
C ALA A 130 -15.81 12.98 -0.33
N LYS A 131 -14.93 12.41 0.51
CA LYS A 131 -14.94 12.65 1.97
C LYS A 131 -14.68 14.11 2.32
N LEU A 132 -13.62 14.70 1.77
CA LEU A 132 -13.28 16.11 2.00
C LEU A 132 -14.38 17.06 1.50
N LYS A 133 -15.00 16.76 0.36
CA LYS A 133 -16.15 17.52 -0.16
C LYS A 133 -17.33 17.48 0.83
N ARG A 134 -17.62 16.32 1.42
CA ARG A 134 -18.67 16.17 2.44
C ARG A 134 -18.34 16.95 3.71
N GLU A 135 -17.10 16.90 4.18
CA GLU A 135 -16.65 17.62 5.37
C GLU A 135 -16.65 19.15 5.16
N ASN A 136 -16.31 19.62 3.96
CA ASN A 136 -16.28 21.05 3.64
C ASN A 136 -17.68 21.63 3.37
N LYS A 137 -18.67 20.83 2.94
CA LYS A 137 -20.06 21.29 2.79
C LYS A 137 -20.69 21.79 4.10
N ASN A 138 -20.20 21.30 5.24
CA ASN A 138 -20.72 21.65 6.55
C ASN A 138 -19.88 22.72 7.26
N LYS A 139 -18.86 23.27 6.61
CA LYS A 139 -18.06 24.37 7.15
C LYS A 139 -18.59 25.68 6.60
N GLU A 140 -19.06 26.56 7.47
CA GLU A 140 -19.27 27.96 7.11
C GLU A 140 -17.94 28.55 6.65
N TYR A 141 -17.99 29.19 5.49
CA TYR A 141 -16.84 29.87 4.92
C TYR A 141 -16.57 31.11 5.78
N LYS A 142 -15.59 31.02 6.69
CA LYS A 142 -15.03 32.22 7.31
C LYS A 142 -14.27 32.97 6.23
N ASN A 143 -14.93 33.98 5.67
CA ASN A 143 -14.28 34.92 4.79
C ASN A 143 -13.24 35.69 5.61
N GLU A 144 -12.00 35.78 5.15
CA GLU A 144 -10.92 36.51 5.83
C GLU A 144 -11.20 38.03 5.90
N PHE A 145 -12.24 38.48 5.19
CA PHE A 145 -12.71 39.87 5.14
C PHE A 145 -14.01 40.11 5.90
N THR A 146 -14.54 39.15 6.64
CA THR A 146 -15.69 39.44 7.51
C THR A 146 -15.16 40.25 8.69
N PRO A 147 -15.51 41.55 8.83
CA PRO A 147 -15.07 42.32 9.98
C PRO A 147 -15.66 41.71 11.25
N ASP A 148 -14.84 41.55 12.28
CA ASP A 148 -15.33 41.21 13.63
C ASP A 148 -16.33 42.30 14.02
N GLN A 149 -17.61 41.95 14.12
CA GLN A 149 -18.62 42.90 14.60
C GLN A 149 -18.39 43.15 16.10
N PRO A 150 -18.49 44.42 16.55
CA PRO A 150 -18.35 44.78 17.96
C PRO A 150 -19.47 44.21 18.84
#